data_AF-A0A388LBH7-F1
#
_entry.id   AF-A0A388LBH7-F1
#
_cell.length_a   1.000
_cell.length_b   1.000
_cell.length_c   1.000
_cell.angle_alpha   90.00
_cell.angle_beta   90.00
_cell.angle_gamma   90.00
#
_symmetry.space_group_name_H-M   'P 1'
#
loop_
_entity.id
_entity.type
_entity.pdbx_description
1 polymer ?
#
loop_
_entity_poly.entity_id
_entity_poly.type
_entity_poly.pdbx_seq_one_letter_code
_entity_poly.pdbx_strand_id
1 'polypeptide(L)'
;MPDADGIERGPAATPKDFVKALEKRELARLQVPKIDFFHFEGERVSKWLELLEQITAEVPEAVKFKYLPRYIWWEIRPEIMKVVAGAGGDWAKFKAEMQRRFKLGYGLLTKTDLEMIQRDESSTVGAFATAFEKMAKKVPGLAEEEQCGTFLGHFKNWETSSLTKKAAPGKKLTWAAIKEGNGRRTGPGRHLPYEAGL
;
A
#
# COMPACT_ATOMS: atom_id res chain seq x y z
N MET A 1 -57.96 5.02 -29.50
CA MET A 1 -56.55 5.30 -29.80
C MET A 1 -55.76 4.99 -28.54
N PRO A 2 -55.07 3.83 -28.47
CA PRO A 2 -54.24 3.48 -27.32
C PRO A 2 -52.82 4.03 -27.52
N ASP A 3 -52.21 4.54 -26.46
CA ASP A 3 -50.84 5.07 -26.45
C ASP A 3 -49.82 3.97 -26.82
N ALA A 4 -48.84 4.36 -27.64
CA ALA A 4 -48.02 3.51 -28.51
C ALA A 4 -46.76 2.91 -27.85
N ASP A 5 -46.74 2.83 -26.53
CA ASP A 5 -45.53 2.48 -25.80
C ASP A 5 -45.82 1.17 -25.07
N GLY A 6 -45.72 0.05 -25.78
CA GLY A 6 -45.92 -1.32 -25.26
C GLY A 6 -44.89 -1.75 -24.20
N ILE A 7 -44.63 -0.90 -23.21
CA ILE A 7 -43.78 -1.15 -22.06
C ILE A 7 -44.71 -1.60 -20.95
N GLU A 8 -44.81 -2.91 -20.76
CA GLU A 8 -45.32 -3.50 -19.53
C GLU A 8 -44.39 -3.07 -18.39
N ARG A 9 -44.70 -1.96 -17.73
CA ARG A 9 -44.00 -1.54 -16.51
C ARG A 9 -44.39 -2.54 -15.43
N GLY A 10 -43.45 -3.42 -15.09
CA GLY A 10 -43.58 -4.35 -13.96
C GLY A 10 -43.99 -3.62 -12.68
N PRO A 11 -44.60 -4.33 -11.71
CA PRO A 11 -45.23 -3.72 -10.53
C PRO A 11 -44.27 -2.73 -9.87
N ALA A 12 -44.75 -1.49 -9.67
CA ALA A 12 -43.99 -0.44 -9.04
C ALA A 12 -43.60 -0.88 -7.62
N ALA A 13 -42.33 -1.21 -7.44
CA ALA A 13 -41.80 -1.62 -6.16
C ALA A 13 -42.08 -0.52 -5.13
N THR A 14 -42.78 -0.86 -4.07
CA THR A 14 -43.11 0.09 -3.00
C THR A 14 -41.91 0.26 -2.08
N PRO A 15 -41.78 1.37 -1.34
CA PRO A 15 -40.75 1.54 -0.32
C PRO A 15 -40.67 0.37 0.68
N LYS A 16 -41.81 -0.28 0.98
CA LYS A 16 -41.87 -1.47 1.84
C LYS A 16 -41.20 -2.69 1.21
N ASP A 17 -41.28 -2.85 -0.12
CA ASP A 17 -40.64 -3.95 -0.83
C ASP A 17 -39.12 -3.79 -0.83
N PHE A 18 -38.62 -2.55 -0.91
CA PHE A 18 -37.19 -2.26 -0.76
C PHE A 18 -36.67 -2.57 0.65
N VAL A 19 -37.42 -2.21 1.69
CA VAL A 19 -37.07 -2.55 3.08
C VAL A 19 -37.02 -4.06 3.27
N LYS A 20 -38.04 -4.78 2.80
CA LYS A 20 -38.10 -6.25 2.90
C LYS A 20 -36.98 -6.93 2.11
N ALA A 21 -36.59 -6.38 0.96
CA ALA A 21 -35.46 -6.88 0.19
C ALA A 21 -34.11 -6.62 0.90
N LEU A 22 -33.97 -5.48 1.57
CA LEU A 22 -32.79 -5.15 2.36
C LEU A 22 -32.67 -6.05 3.59
N GLU A 23 -33.76 -6.26 4.32
CA GLU A 23 -33.82 -7.18 5.46
C GLU A 23 -33.49 -8.62 5.05
N LYS A 24 -34.05 -9.11 3.94
CA LYS A 24 -33.72 -10.43 3.38
C LYS A 24 -32.23 -10.53 3.01
N ARG A 25 -31.64 -9.46 2.46
CA ARG A 25 -30.21 -9.39 2.14
C ARG A 25 -29.35 -9.39 3.41
N GLU A 26 -29.71 -8.63 4.44
CA GLU A 26 -28.99 -8.61 5.72
C GLU A 26 -29.09 -9.96 6.43
N LEU A 27 -30.26 -10.61 6.43
CA LEU A 27 -30.44 -11.96 6.98
C LEU A 27 -29.58 -13.00 6.24
N ALA A 28 -29.48 -12.89 4.91
CA ALA A 28 -28.59 -13.73 4.12
C ALA A 28 -27.11 -13.47 4.45
N ARG A 29 -26.71 -12.22 4.72
CA ARG A 29 -25.35 -11.86 5.13
C ARG A 29 -24.98 -12.38 6.51
N LEU A 30 -25.95 -12.52 7.42
CA LEU A 30 -25.73 -13.08 8.76
C LEU A 30 -25.48 -14.60 8.75
N GLN A 31 -25.97 -15.31 7.73
CA GLN A 31 -25.74 -16.75 7.53
C GLN A 31 -24.43 -17.06 6.81
N VAL A 32 -23.84 -16.08 6.11
CA VAL A 32 -22.48 -16.19 5.59
C VAL A 32 -21.52 -16.15 6.79
N PRO A 33 -20.58 -17.10 6.93
CA PRO A 33 -19.57 -17.03 7.98
C PRO A 33 -18.96 -15.63 8.01
N LYS A 34 -18.86 -15.00 9.19
CA LYS A 34 -18.23 -13.69 9.36
C LYS A 34 -16.74 -13.78 9.00
N ILE A 35 -16.45 -13.76 7.71
CA ILE A 35 -15.13 -13.53 7.17
C ILE A 35 -14.94 -12.02 7.28
N ASP A 36 -14.10 -11.64 8.22
CA ASP A 36 -13.63 -10.27 8.43
C ASP A 36 -13.21 -9.69 7.07
N PHE A 37 -13.64 -8.47 6.77
CA PHE A 37 -13.67 -7.85 5.44
C PHE A 37 -12.51 -8.27 4.53
N PHE A 38 -12.79 -9.16 3.58
CA PHE A 38 -11.81 -9.79 2.68
C PHE A 38 -11.41 -8.89 1.48
N HIS A 39 -11.08 -7.63 1.73
CA HIS A 39 -10.57 -6.74 0.68
C HIS A 39 -9.04 -6.65 0.76
N PHE A 40 -8.38 -6.76 -0.39
CA PHE A 40 -6.96 -6.46 -0.51
C PHE A 40 -6.73 -4.95 -0.47
N GLU A 41 -5.99 -4.49 0.54
CA GLU A 41 -5.67 -3.07 0.76
C GLU A 41 -4.20 -2.75 0.42
N GLY A 42 -3.50 -3.65 -0.26
CA GLY A 42 -2.08 -3.49 -0.62
C GLY A 42 -1.10 -4.07 0.40
N GLU A 43 -1.59 -4.46 1.57
CA GLU A 43 -0.84 -5.24 2.56
C GLU A 43 -1.31 -6.69 2.56
N ARG A 44 -0.56 -7.55 3.26
CA ARG A 44 -1.04 -8.89 3.54
C ARG A 44 -1.32 -9.72 2.27
N VAL A 45 -0.46 -9.60 1.25
CA VAL A 45 -0.59 -10.32 -0.03
C VAL A 45 -0.59 -11.84 0.11
N SER A 46 0.27 -12.45 0.94
CA SER A 46 0.35 -13.93 0.99
C SER A 46 -0.92 -14.57 1.56
N LYS A 47 -1.41 -14.18 2.76
CA LYS A 47 -2.69 -14.70 3.27
C LYS A 47 -3.88 -14.21 2.44
N TRP A 48 -3.80 -13.03 1.82
CA TRP A 48 -4.89 -12.63 0.92
C TRP A 48 -4.94 -13.57 -0.29
N LEU A 49 -3.81 -13.91 -0.90
CA LEU A 49 -3.76 -14.89 -2.00
C LEU A 49 -4.19 -16.29 -1.54
N GLU A 50 -3.76 -16.74 -0.36
CA GLU A 50 -4.15 -18.03 0.22
C GLU A 50 -5.67 -18.12 0.42
N LEU A 51 -6.26 -17.11 1.06
CA LEU A 51 -7.71 -17.04 1.25
C LEU A 51 -8.45 -16.87 -0.08
N LEU A 52 -7.89 -16.12 -1.03
CA LEU A 52 -8.47 -15.95 -2.37
C LEU A 52 -8.48 -17.29 -3.10
N GLU A 53 -7.43 -18.09 -2.99
CA GLU A 53 -7.38 -19.45 -3.52
C GLU A 53 -8.40 -20.35 -2.83
N GLN A 54 -8.53 -20.28 -1.52
CA GLN A 54 -9.50 -21.06 -0.77
C GLN A 54 -10.94 -20.78 -1.21
N ILE A 55 -11.33 -19.50 -1.36
CA ILE A 55 -12.68 -19.13 -1.76
C ILE A 55 -12.94 -19.27 -3.27
N THR A 56 -11.88 -19.37 -4.08
CA THR A 56 -11.98 -19.58 -5.53
C THR A 56 -11.56 -20.99 -5.95
N ALA A 57 -11.43 -21.93 -5.01
CA ALA A 57 -10.92 -23.27 -5.27
C ALA A 57 -11.78 -24.02 -6.30
N GLU A 58 -13.10 -23.85 -6.23
CA GLU A 58 -14.08 -24.49 -7.14
C GLU A 58 -14.36 -23.66 -8.41
N VAL A 59 -13.78 -22.47 -8.52
CA VAL A 59 -14.00 -21.56 -9.64
C VAL A 59 -12.95 -21.81 -10.71
N PRO A 60 -13.31 -22.07 -11.99
CA PRO A 60 -12.32 -22.24 -13.05
C PRO A 60 -11.43 -21.00 -13.21
N GLU A 61 -10.13 -21.18 -13.44
CA GLU A 61 -9.17 -20.06 -13.47
C GLU A 61 -9.54 -18.95 -14.46
N ALA A 62 -10.06 -19.33 -15.63
CA ALA A 62 -10.51 -18.41 -16.67
C ALA A 62 -11.59 -17.42 -16.20
N VAL A 63 -12.36 -17.77 -15.15
CA VAL A 63 -13.41 -16.92 -14.59
C VAL A 63 -13.01 -16.24 -13.28
N LYS A 64 -11.91 -16.64 -12.62
CA LYS A 64 -11.43 -16.00 -11.37
C LYS A 64 -11.20 -14.50 -11.53
N PHE A 65 -10.64 -14.08 -12.67
CA PHE A 65 -10.38 -12.66 -12.98
C PHE A 65 -11.64 -11.79 -13.04
N LYS A 66 -12.79 -12.36 -13.37
CA LYS A 66 -14.07 -11.63 -13.40
C LYS A 66 -14.54 -11.22 -11.99
N TYR A 67 -14.18 -12.00 -10.97
CA TYR A 67 -14.63 -11.80 -9.59
C TYR A 67 -13.62 -11.03 -8.74
N LEU A 68 -12.35 -10.95 -9.17
CA LEU A 68 -11.26 -10.25 -8.49
C LEU A 68 -11.62 -8.85 -7.97
N PRO A 69 -12.31 -7.96 -8.73
CA PRO A 69 -12.69 -6.64 -8.23
C PRO A 69 -13.54 -6.65 -6.95
N ARG A 70 -14.22 -7.75 -6.63
CA ARG A 70 -15.04 -7.91 -5.41
C ARG A 70 -14.19 -8.08 -4.15
N TYR A 71 -12.92 -8.47 -4.31
CA TYR A 71 -11.99 -8.79 -3.22
C TYR A 71 -10.86 -7.78 -3.11
N ILE A 72 -10.95 -6.65 -3.82
CA ILE A 72 -9.92 -5.61 -3.87
C ILE A 72 -10.51 -4.28 -3.40
N TRP A 73 -9.76 -3.55 -2.57
CA TRP A 73 -10.13 -2.20 -2.13
C TRP A 73 -10.18 -1.24 -3.32
N TRP A 74 -11.22 -0.42 -3.40
CA TRP A 74 -11.53 0.35 -4.62
C TRP A 74 -10.43 1.32 -5.04
N GLU A 75 -9.65 1.87 -4.11
CA GLU A 75 -8.54 2.78 -4.40
C GLU A 75 -7.37 2.10 -5.10
N ILE A 76 -7.07 0.84 -4.73
CA ILE A 76 -5.94 0.09 -5.32
C ILE A 76 -6.36 -0.72 -6.55
N ARG A 77 -7.67 -0.87 -6.82
CA ARG A 77 -8.20 -1.60 -7.99
C ARG A 77 -7.51 -1.22 -9.31
N PRO A 78 -7.32 0.05 -9.67
CA PRO A 78 -6.69 0.40 -10.95
C PRO A 78 -5.27 -0.18 -11.09
N GLU A 79 -4.51 -0.25 -10.00
CA GLU A 79 -3.17 -0.82 -9.97
C GLU A 79 -3.20 -2.34 -10.12
N ILE A 80 -4.09 -3.02 -9.38
CA ILE A 80 -4.22 -4.48 -9.45
C ILE A 80 -4.74 -4.92 -10.82
N MET A 81 -5.63 -4.16 -11.45
CA MET A 81 -6.13 -4.49 -12.79
C MET A 81 -5.03 -4.38 -13.86
N LYS A 82 -3.99 -3.57 -13.66
CA LYS A 82 -2.79 -3.60 -14.53
C LYS A 82 -2.02 -4.91 -14.39
N VAL A 83 -1.93 -5.45 -13.17
CA VAL A 83 -1.32 -6.77 -12.92
C VAL A 83 -2.12 -7.88 -13.60
N VAL A 84 -3.45 -7.83 -13.49
CA VAL A 84 -4.35 -8.77 -14.18
C VAL A 84 -4.17 -8.71 -15.70
N ALA A 85 -4.15 -7.51 -16.28
CA ALA A 85 -3.93 -7.35 -17.72
C ALA A 85 -2.57 -7.91 -18.16
N GLY A 86 -1.50 -7.63 -17.42
CA GLY A 86 -0.16 -8.16 -17.70
C GLY A 86 -0.03 -9.68 -17.50
N ALA A 87 -0.89 -10.27 -16.67
CA ALA A 87 -0.95 -11.72 -16.47
C ALA A 87 -1.54 -12.45 -17.69
N GLY A 88 -2.35 -11.78 -18.52
CA GLY A 88 -2.87 -12.36 -19.77
C GLY A 88 -3.75 -13.60 -19.58
N GLY A 89 -4.44 -13.69 -18.43
CA GLY A 89 -5.27 -14.84 -18.08
C GLY A 89 -4.55 -15.98 -17.36
N ASP A 90 -3.22 -15.86 -17.14
CA ASP A 90 -2.45 -16.81 -16.36
C ASP A 90 -2.57 -16.51 -14.86
N TRP A 91 -3.22 -17.42 -14.12
CA TRP A 91 -3.43 -17.28 -12.69
C TRP A 91 -2.13 -17.36 -11.87
N ALA A 92 -1.20 -18.23 -12.27
CA ALA A 92 0.09 -18.36 -11.60
C ALA A 92 0.94 -17.10 -11.79
N LYS A 93 0.95 -16.55 -13.00
CA LYS A 93 1.63 -15.28 -13.31
C LYS A 93 1.03 -14.10 -12.55
N PHE A 94 -0.30 -14.03 -12.42
CA PHE A 94 -0.97 -13.05 -11.58
C PHE A 94 -0.49 -13.13 -10.12
N LYS A 95 -0.53 -14.32 -9.51
CA LYS A 95 -0.09 -14.52 -8.12
C LYS A 95 1.38 -14.15 -7.92
N ALA A 96 2.26 -14.55 -8.84
CA ALA A 96 3.68 -14.22 -8.80
C ALA A 96 3.93 -12.71 -8.87
N GLU A 97 3.24 -12.00 -9.78
CA GLU A 97 3.38 -10.55 -9.91
C GLU A 97 2.75 -9.80 -8.73
N MET A 98 1.63 -10.28 -8.18
CA MET A 98 1.06 -9.77 -6.93
C MET A 98 2.05 -9.93 -5.77
N GLN A 99 2.66 -11.10 -5.63
CA GLN A 99 3.69 -11.33 -4.62
C GLN A 99 4.92 -10.46 -4.86
N ARG A 100 5.36 -10.27 -6.11
CA ARG A 100 6.50 -9.40 -6.43
C ARG A 100 6.23 -7.95 -6.04
N ARG A 101 5.04 -7.42 -6.33
CA ARG A 101 4.66 -6.02 -6.08
C ARG A 101 4.29 -5.74 -4.63
N PHE A 102 3.64 -6.69 -3.96
CA PHE A 102 3.06 -6.51 -2.63
C PHE A 102 3.68 -7.42 -1.56
N LYS A 103 4.89 -7.96 -1.84
CA LYS A 103 5.63 -8.94 -1.03
C LYS A 103 5.69 -8.63 0.46
N LEU A 104 5.60 -7.35 0.79
CA LEU A 104 5.63 -6.77 2.13
C LEU A 104 4.43 -7.17 3.00
N GLY A 105 3.54 -7.99 2.47
CA GLY A 105 2.24 -8.23 3.04
C GLY A 105 2.18 -9.20 4.20
N TYR A 106 2.81 -10.37 4.13
CA TYR A 106 2.72 -11.37 5.21
C TYR A 106 4.10 -11.85 5.61
N GLY A 107 4.60 -11.24 6.66
CA GLY A 107 5.84 -11.57 7.30
C GLY A 107 6.22 -10.35 8.10
N LEU A 108 6.52 -10.53 9.38
CA LEU A 108 7.35 -9.56 10.10
C LEU A 108 8.49 -9.20 9.14
N LEU A 109 8.64 -7.90 8.81
CA LEU A 109 9.70 -7.52 7.89
C LEU A 109 11.01 -8.02 8.50
N THR A 110 11.85 -8.64 7.70
CA THR A 110 13.19 -9.00 8.13
C THR A 110 14.13 -7.86 7.77
N LYS A 111 15.32 -7.85 8.38
CA LYS A 111 16.37 -6.92 7.97
C LYS A 111 16.69 -7.04 6.46
N THR A 112 16.71 -8.26 5.94
CA THR A 112 16.96 -8.53 4.51
C THR A 112 15.91 -7.88 3.62
N ASP A 113 14.66 -7.80 4.06
CA ASP A 113 13.61 -7.10 3.31
C ASP A 113 13.83 -5.59 3.30
N LEU A 114 14.39 -5.00 4.36
CA LEU A 114 14.80 -3.59 4.36
C LEU A 114 15.96 -3.35 3.40
N GLU A 115 16.95 -4.24 3.33
CA GLU A 115 18.11 -4.14 2.43
C GLU A 115 17.71 -4.19 0.95
N MET A 116 16.60 -4.85 0.61
CA MET A 116 16.10 -4.97 -0.75
C MET A 116 15.29 -3.75 -1.24
N ILE A 117 15.03 -2.75 -0.39
CA ILE A 117 14.26 -1.56 -0.80
C ILE A 117 15.06 -0.75 -1.84
N GLN A 118 14.41 -0.46 -2.95
CA GLN A 118 14.98 0.31 -4.06
C GLN A 118 14.86 1.83 -3.79
N ARG A 119 16.00 2.50 -3.59
CA ARG A 119 16.09 3.96 -3.33
C ARG A 119 15.90 4.80 -4.59
N ASP A 120 16.14 4.25 -5.77
CA ASP A 120 16.01 4.91 -7.07
C ASP A 120 14.56 5.15 -7.49
N GLU A 121 13.61 4.39 -6.96
CA GLU A 121 12.17 4.64 -7.13
C GLU A 121 11.68 5.87 -6.33
N SER A 122 12.47 6.37 -5.36
CA SER A 122 12.13 7.52 -4.54
C SER A 122 12.70 8.83 -5.10
N SER A 123 11.82 9.79 -5.39
CA SER A 123 12.19 11.10 -5.95
C SER A 123 13.06 11.96 -5.01
N THR A 124 12.99 11.73 -3.70
CA THR A 124 13.76 12.47 -2.70
C THR A 124 14.21 11.55 -1.56
N VAL A 125 15.32 11.93 -0.92
CA VAL A 125 15.83 11.26 0.29
C VAL A 125 14.80 11.30 1.44
N GLY A 126 13.99 12.37 1.53
CA GLY A 126 12.90 12.51 2.51
C GLY A 126 11.75 11.55 2.30
N ALA A 127 11.31 11.37 1.05
CA ALA A 127 10.30 10.38 0.72
C ALA A 127 10.80 8.97 1.05
N PHE A 128 12.04 8.66 0.67
CA PHE A 128 12.68 7.38 0.99
C PHE A 128 12.79 7.15 2.50
N ALA A 129 13.27 8.12 3.28
CA ALA A 129 13.37 8.01 4.74
C ALA A 129 12.01 7.76 5.41
N THR A 130 10.95 8.41 4.92
CA THR A 130 9.59 8.22 5.43
C THR A 130 9.07 6.82 5.12
N ALA A 131 9.29 6.33 3.90
CA ALA A 131 8.90 4.97 3.51
C ALA A 131 9.71 3.92 4.29
N PHE A 132 11.03 4.08 4.35
CA PHE A 132 11.93 3.21 5.10
C PHE A 132 11.57 3.13 6.59
N GLU A 133 11.29 4.27 7.25
CA GLU A 133 10.88 4.30 8.67
C GLU A 133 9.56 3.55 8.91
N LYS A 134 8.59 3.66 7.99
CA LYS A 134 7.33 2.91 8.07
C LYS A 134 7.56 1.40 7.99
N MET A 135 8.55 0.97 7.22
CA MET A 135 8.94 -0.42 7.04
C MET A 135 9.76 -0.93 8.23
N ALA A 136 10.79 -0.19 8.66
CA ALA A 136 11.63 -0.55 9.80
C ALA A 136 10.81 -0.80 11.08
N LYS A 137 9.74 -0.04 11.31
CA LYS A 137 8.80 -0.24 12.44
C LYS A 137 8.07 -1.58 12.42
N LYS A 138 8.02 -2.27 11.28
CA LYS A 138 7.40 -3.60 11.14
C LYS A 138 8.42 -4.75 11.28
N VAL A 139 9.70 -4.45 11.59
CA VAL A 139 10.75 -5.43 11.94
C VAL A 139 10.84 -5.58 13.46
N PRO A 140 10.47 -6.73 14.05
CA PRO A 140 10.58 -6.93 15.50
C PRO A 140 12.02 -6.89 15.98
N GLY A 141 12.30 -6.15 17.05
CA GLY A 141 13.61 -6.15 17.70
C GLY A 141 14.73 -5.46 16.91
N LEU A 142 14.42 -4.74 15.82
CA LEU A 142 15.42 -4.00 15.06
C LEU A 142 16.04 -2.89 15.92
N ALA A 143 17.32 -3.01 16.20
CA ALA A 143 18.05 -1.97 16.94
C ALA A 143 18.17 -0.69 16.10
N GLU A 144 18.09 0.48 16.73
CA GLU A 144 18.21 1.78 16.01
C GLU A 144 19.52 1.87 15.20
N GLU A 145 20.60 1.30 15.71
CA GLU A 145 21.89 1.22 14.99
C GLU A 145 21.78 0.45 13.69
N GLU A 146 21.08 -0.68 13.73
CA GLU A 146 20.88 -1.56 12.59
C GLU A 146 19.90 -0.94 11.59
N GLN A 147 18.88 -0.23 12.07
CA GLN A 147 18.02 0.61 11.24
C GLN A 147 18.83 1.70 10.51
N CYS A 148 19.68 2.45 11.23
CA CYS A 148 20.49 3.51 10.65
C CYS A 148 21.51 2.96 9.63
N GLY A 149 22.19 1.86 9.96
CA GLY A 149 23.15 1.21 9.08
C GLY A 149 22.50 0.70 7.80
N THR A 150 21.36 0.03 7.92
CA THR A 150 20.60 -0.48 6.77
C THR A 150 20.12 0.67 5.88
N PHE A 151 19.57 1.74 6.45
CA PHE A 151 19.15 2.93 5.71
C PHE A 151 20.29 3.55 4.90
N LEU A 152 21.47 3.71 5.51
CA LEU A 152 22.64 4.27 4.84
C LEU A 152 23.21 3.36 3.75
N GLY A 153 22.99 2.05 3.84
CA GLY A 153 23.39 1.07 2.83
C GLY A 153 22.73 1.28 1.45
N HIS A 154 21.62 2.03 1.39
CA HIS A 154 20.93 2.37 0.14
C HIS A 154 21.53 3.59 -0.59
N PHE A 155 22.54 4.22 -0.01
CA PHE A 155 23.13 5.46 -0.51
C PHE A 155 24.59 5.26 -0.93
N LYS A 156 25.05 6.06 -1.89
CA LYS A 156 26.48 6.08 -2.24
C LYS A 156 27.28 6.75 -1.12
N ASN A 157 28.56 6.40 -0.99
CA ASN A 157 29.45 6.92 0.06
C ASN A 157 29.41 8.45 0.24
N TRP A 158 29.31 9.23 -0.85
CA TRP A 158 29.24 10.70 -0.78
C TRP A 158 27.90 11.23 -0.26
N GLU A 159 26.79 10.51 -0.51
CA GLU A 159 25.46 10.81 0.01
C GLU A 159 25.42 10.48 1.50
N THR A 160 25.94 9.32 1.89
CA THR A 160 26.08 8.88 3.28
C THR A 160 26.88 9.89 4.11
N SER A 161 28.02 10.36 3.60
CA SER A 161 28.83 11.41 4.22
C SER A 161 28.09 12.75 4.36
N SER A 162 27.05 13.00 3.56
CA SER A 162 26.21 14.20 3.68
C SER A 162 25.11 14.03 4.73
N LEU A 163 24.54 12.82 4.84
CA LEU A 163 23.49 12.49 5.80
C LEU A 163 23.99 12.42 7.24
N THR A 164 25.25 12.06 7.45
CA THR A 164 25.85 11.93 8.78
C THR A 164 26.53 13.18 9.31
N LYS A 165 26.60 14.29 8.54
CA LYS A 165 27.32 15.53 8.93
C LYS A 165 26.88 16.14 10.24
N LYS A 166 25.63 15.93 10.63
CA LYS A 166 25.06 16.47 11.87
C LYS A 166 25.23 15.55 13.08
N ALA A 167 25.74 14.33 12.88
CA ALA A 167 26.08 13.45 13.98
C ALA A 167 27.31 14.00 14.71
N ALA A 168 27.25 14.05 16.04
CA ALA A 168 28.37 14.51 16.84
C ALA A 168 29.56 13.53 16.74
N PRO A 169 30.81 14.02 16.58
CA PRO A 169 31.99 13.17 16.55
C PRO A 169 32.08 12.27 17.79
N GLY A 170 32.32 10.98 17.58
CA GLY A 170 32.46 10.00 18.66
C GLY A 170 31.15 9.56 19.34
N LYS A 171 29.99 10.06 18.90
CA LYS A 171 28.68 9.56 19.38
C LYS A 171 28.06 8.57 18.39
N LYS A 172 27.27 7.63 18.93
CA LYS A 172 26.48 6.69 18.14
C LYS A 172 25.51 7.45 17.23
N LEU A 173 25.43 7.04 15.96
CA LEU A 173 24.50 7.63 14.99
C LEU A 173 23.06 7.27 15.36
N THR A 174 22.19 8.27 15.42
CA THR A 174 20.76 8.10 15.73
C THR A 174 19.89 8.41 14.52
N TRP A 175 18.68 7.86 14.52
CA TRP A 175 17.74 8.09 13.43
C TRP A 175 17.36 9.58 13.31
N ALA A 176 17.27 10.29 14.44
CA ALA A 176 17.00 11.72 14.48
C ALA A 176 18.07 12.55 13.75
N ALA A 177 19.36 12.24 13.95
CA ALA A 177 20.45 12.96 13.30
C ALA A 177 20.43 12.80 11.77
N ILE A 178 20.07 11.61 11.27
CA ILE A 178 19.91 11.33 9.83
C ILE A 178 18.76 12.17 9.25
N LYS A 179 17.61 12.22 9.92
CA LYS A 179 16.45 13.01 9.48
C LYS A 179 16.75 14.51 9.46
N GLU A 180 17.51 15.00 10.43
CA GLU A 180 17.95 16.40 10.44
C GLU A 180 18.92 16.74 9.31
N GLY A 181 19.79 15.81 8.93
CA GLY A 181 20.70 15.95 7.78
C GLY A 181 19.95 16.15 6.45
N ASN A 182 18.74 15.62 6.36
CA ASN A 182 17.86 15.70 5.20
C ASN A 182 16.96 16.96 5.18
N GLY A 183 16.75 17.60 6.34
CA GLY A 183 15.79 18.69 6.54
C GLY A 183 16.19 20.10 6.03
N ARG A 184 17.15 20.25 5.11
CA ARG A 184 17.44 21.58 4.50
C ARG A 184 17.66 21.52 2.99
N ARG A 185 16.56 21.68 2.25
CA ARG A 185 16.49 22.56 1.07
C ARG A 185 15.12 23.22 0.98
N THR A 186 14.84 24.12 1.92
CA THR A 186 14.01 25.32 1.69
C THR A 186 14.20 26.25 2.89
N GLY A 187 15.00 27.29 2.70
CA GLY A 187 14.93 28.50 3.51
C GLY A 187 15.40 29.66 2.63
N PRO A 188 14.60 30.73 2.46
CA PRO A 188 15.13 31.94 1.86
C PRO A 188 15.80 32.80 2.95
N GLY A 189 17.01 33.26 2.62
CA GLY A 189 17.45 34.63 2.86
C GLY A 189 17.64 35.09 4.30
N ARG A 190 18.90 35.18 4.72
CA ARG A 190 19.36 36.11 5.74
C ARG A 190 19.00 37.54 5.31
N HIS A 191 18.28 38.30 6.13
CA HIS A 191 18.30 39.76 6.09
C HIS A 191 19.24 40.25 7.18
N LEU A 192 20.38 40.80 6.78
CA LEU A 192 21.21 41.65 7.65
C LEU A 192 20.48 43.00 7.83
N PRO A 193 20.57 43.63 9.01
CA PRO A 193 20.24 45.05 9.14
C PRO A 193 21.43 45.88 8.66
N TYR A 194 21.19 46.76 7.68
CA TYR A 194 22.10 47.84 7.34
C TYR A 194 21.70 49.06 8.17
N GLU A 195 22.58 49.50 9.05
CA GLU A 195 22.51 50.84 9.63
C GLU A 195 22.80 51.88 8.54
N ALA A 196 21.99 52.94 8.51
CA ALA A 196 22.39 54.21 7.91
C ALA A 196 21.91 55.32 8.85
N GLY A 197 22.85 55.87 9.62
CA GLY A 197 22.73 57.22 10.13
C GLY A 197 23.28 58.19 9.08
N LEU A 198 22.43 59.13 8.67
CA LEU A 198 22.66 60.58 8.53
C LEU A 198 21.33 61.24 8.21
#